data_AF-A0A7S4R903-F1
#
_entry.id   AF-A0A7S4R903-F1
#
_cell.length_a   1.000
_cell.length_b   1.000
_cell.length_c   1.000
_cell.angle_alpha   90.00
_cell.angle_beta   90.00
_cell.angle_gamma   90.00
#
_symmetry.space_group_name_H-M   'P 1'
#
loop_
_entity.id
_entity.type
_entity.pdbx_description
1 polymer ?
#
loop_
_entity_poly.entity_id
_entity_poly.type
_entity_poly.pdbx_seq_one_letter_code
_entity_poly.pdbx_strand_id
1 'polypeptide(L)'
;MKSQRVSHNSSLDALKDLVYADDKSVLTVSLSSSTLSDAAGDGAEGDDAISTEPPSCEFCCAFDANSHRVRGKNYNRDKKKVEAGPSLFRYFAADVVEVDEYVREGFCNLPNERVQLALKREQEMHSKGLPSDMPPYIVAVNIIMPGPPKYHLVFYYAVDDMSIIDGTDGTPSSKLANQFFFGDSDAFREKTFKLIPRIAKGNRLVKKAVGTTP
;
A
#
# COMPACT_ATOMS: atom_id res chain seq x y z
N MET A 1 -15.48 -8.02 1.09
CA MET A 1 -15.17 -6.58 0.87
C MET A 1 -16.06 -5.78 1.80
N LYS A 2 -15.49 -5.10 2.80
CA LYS A 2 -16.25 -4.26 3.74
C LYS A 2 -16.25 -2.84 3.17
N SER A 3 -17.44 -2.26 2.98
CA SER A 3 -17.59 -0.86 2.59
C SER A 3 -17.71 -0.02 3.86
N GLN A 4 -16.90 1.01 4.00
CA GLN A 4 -16.90 1.90 5.16
C GLN A 4 -16.94 3.35 4.65
N ARG A 5 -17.89 4.14 5.19
CA ARG A 5 -18.11 5.55 4.87
C ARG A 5 -17.53 6.40 6.00
N VAL A 6 -16.68 7.38 5.66
CA VAL A 6 -16.08 8.29 6.65
C VAL A 6 -16.42 9.72 6.24
N SER A 7 -17.23 10.41 7.05
CA SER A 7 -17.62 11.81 6.84
C SER A 7 -16.77 12.74 7.70
N HIS A 8 -16.24 13.84 7.12
CA HIS A 8 -15.56 14.90 7.87
C HIS A 8 -16.30 16.23 7.71
N ASN A 9 -16.56 16.94 8.82
CA ASN A 9 -17.22 18.23 8.86
C ASN A 9 -16.22 19.39 8.66
N SER A 10 -16.49 20.21 7.63
CA SER A 10 -16.34 21.67 7.48
C SER A 10 -15.20 22.38 8.24
N SER A 11 -14.36 23.21 7.63
CA SER A 11 -14.73 24.48 6.99
C SER A 11 -13.45 25.24 6.59
N LEU A 12 -13.57 26.12 5.57
CA LEU A 12 -12.61 27.16 5.13
C LEU A 12 -11.36 26.66 4.39
N ASP A 13 -11.44 26.67 3.04
CA ASP A 13 -10.42 27.26 2.14
C ASP A 13 -10.80 27.12 0.65
N ALA A 14 -12.06 27.45 0.31
CA ALA A 14 -12.64 27.35 -1.02
C ALA A 14 -12.17 28.41 -2.04
N LEU A 15 -10.93 28.90 -1.96
CA LEU A 15 -10.45 29.99 -2.81
C LEU A 15 -9.02 29.81 -3.36
N LYS A 16 -8.64 28.58 -3.73
CA LYS A 16 -7.46 28.32 -4.59
C LYS A 16 -7.73 27.39 -5.77
N ASP A 17 -8.99 27.00 -6.00
CA ASP A 17 -9.41 26.17 -7.12
C ASP A 17 -9.55 26.99 -8.41
N LEU A 18 -8.42 27.36 -9.02
CA LEU A 18 -8.41 27.66 -10.46
C LEU A 18 -7.01 27.64 -11.10
N VAL A 19 -6.13 26.71 -10.71
CA VAL A 19 -4.89 26.48 -11.47
C VAL A 19 -4.54 25.00 -11.45
N TYR A 20 -4.42 24.44 -12.67
CA TYR A 20 -3.92 23.10 -12.99
C TYR A 20 -4.87 21.91 -12.82
N ALA A 21 -5.93 21.92 -13.64
CA ALA A 21 -6.34 20.70 -14.31
C ALA A 21 -5.25 20.34 -15.34
N ASP A 22 -4.39 19.38 -15.01
CA ASP A 22 -3.57 18.68 -16.01
C ASP A 22 -3.52 17.18 -15.72
N ASP A 23 -3.54 16.44 -16.81
CA ASP A 23 -3.98 15.08 -16.97
C ASP A 23 -2.87 14.09 -16.51
N LYS A 24 -2.76 13.85 -15.20
CA LYS A 24 -1.91 12.77 -14.65
C LYS A 24 -2.62 12.10 -13.48
N SER A 25 -2.87 10.80 -13.61
CA SER A 25 -3.30 9.93 -12.52
C SER A 25 -2.46 10.17 -11.27
N VAL A 26 -3.02 10.87 -10.28
CA VAL A 26 -2.35 11.15 -9.00
C VAL A 26 -2.35 9.85 -8.19
N LEU A 27 -1.27 9.09 -8.35
CA LEU A 27 -0.90 7.99 -7.46
C LEU A 27 -0.17 8.62 -6.26
N THR A 28 -0.84 8.72 -5.12
CA THR A 28 -0.16 9.06 -3.86
C THR A 28 0.30 7.76 -3.21
N VAL A 29 1.62 7.59 -3.07
CA VAL A 29 2.20 6.58 -2.17
C VAL A 29 2.35 7.24 -0.80
N SER A 30 1.44 6.98 0.12
CA SER A 30 1.58 7.46 1.51
C SER A 30 2.35 6.45 2.33
N LEU A 31 3.49 6.86 2.86
CA LEU A 31 4.37 6.06 3.71
C LEU A 31 4.36 6.65 5.12
N SER A 32 3.80 5.91 6.08
CA SER A 32 3.82 6.25 7.50
C SER A 32 4.74 5.27 8.21
N SER A 33 5.86 5.77 8.73
CA SER A 33 6.70 5.05 9.70
C SER A 33 6.41 5.60 11.08
N SER A 34 6.04 4.75 12.04
CA SER A 34 5.88 5.14 13.44
C SER A 34 6.72 4.21 14.33
N THR A 35 7.83 4.73 14.86
CA THR A 35 8.55 4.13 15.98
C THR A 35 7.95 4.66 17.28
N LEU A 36 7.53 3.77 18.18
CA LEU A 36 6.95 4.13 19.48
C LEU A 36 8.01 4.14 20.58
N SER A 37 8.02 5.23 21.35
CA SER A 37 8.63 5.36 22.67
C SER A 37 7.58 5.10 23.76
N ASP A 38 8.00 4.36 24.80
CA ASP A 38 7.18 3.82 25.90
C ASP A 38 6.36 4.85 26.70
N ALA A 39 5.14 4.45 27.08
CA ALA A 39 4.51 4.82 28.36
C ALA A 39 3.36 3.86 28.74
N ALA A 40 3.28 3.56 30.03
CA ALA A 40 2.62 2.44 30.70
C ALA A 40 1.11 2.55 31.02
N GLY A 41 0.48 1.37 31.23
CA GLY A 41 -0.65 1.06 32.14
C GLY A 41 -2.07 1.23 31.57
N ASP A 42 -3.12 0.48 31.95
CA ASP A 42 -3.34 -0.69 32.82
C ASP A 42 -4.80 -1.21 32.57
N GLY A 43 -5.02 -2.53 32.70
CA GLY A 43 -6.29 -3.16 33.15
C GLY A 43 -7.52 -3.41 32.22
N ALA A 44 -7.82 -4.72 32.03
CA ALA A 44 -9.11 -5.42 32.32
C ALA A 44 -9.74 -6.28 31.19
N GLU A 45 -10.06 -7.53 31.57
CA GLU A 45 -10.48 -8.70 30.77
C GLU A 45 -11.99 -8.77 30.47
N GLY A 46 -12.35 -9.57 29.46
CA GLY A 46 -13.70 -10.01 29.15
C GLY A 46 -13.70 -11.01 28.00
N ASP A 47 -13.83 -12.30 28.32
CA ASP A 47 -13.74 -13.45 27.43
C ASP A 47 -15.00 -13.63 26.56
N ASP A 48 -14.81 -13.73 25.25
CA ASP A 48 -15.69 -14.44 24.32
C ASP A 48 -14.84 -14.94 23.14
N ALA A 49 -14.38 -16.19 23.24
CA ALA A 49 -13.50 -16.84 22.27
C ALA A 49 -14.23 -17.11 20.95
N ILE A 50 -14.20 -16.13 20.04
CA ILE A 50 -14.46 -16.35 18.62
C ILE A 50 -13.24 -17.07 18.05
N SER A 51 -13.44 -18.30 17.58
CA SER A 51 -12.47 -19.08 16.81
C SER A 51 -11.90 -18.25 15.64
N THR A 52 -10.72 -17.66 15.83
CA THR A 52 -9.95 -16.94 14.81
C THR A 52 -8.90 -17.84 14.20
N GLU A 53 -9.30 -18.98 13.62
CA GLU A 53 -8.47 -19.52 12.56
C GLU A 53 -8.72 -18.63 11.33
N PRO A 54 -7.71 -17.89 10.84
CA PRO A 54 -7.89 -17.05 9.67
C PRO A 54 -8.32 -17.97 8.53
N PRO A 55 -9.43 -17.67 7.81
CA PRO A 55 -9.86 -18.51 6.70
C PRO A 55 -8.69 -18.63 5.72
N SER A 56 -8.29 -19.87 5.41
CA SER A 56 -7.23 -20.17 4.46
C SER A 56 -7.55 -19.45 3.15
N CYS A 57 -6.72 -18.45 2.85
CA CYS A 57 -7.00 -17.49 1.80
C CYS A 57 -6.71 -18.11 0.41
N GLU A 58 -7.57 -19.00 -0.07
CA GLU A 58 -7.53 -19.51 -1.45
C GLU A 58 -7.77 -18.40 -2.49
N PHE A 59 -8.25 -17.23 -2.05
CA PHE A 59 -8.51 -16.05 -2.89
C PHE A 59 -7.58 -14.87 -2.59
N CYS A 60 -6.43 -15.12 -1.96
CA CYS A 60 -5.45 -14.06 -1.80
C CYS A 60 -4.93 -13.71 -3.18
N CYS A 61 -5.38 -12.57 -3.69
CA CYS A 61 -4.99 -11.91 -4.93
C CYS A 61 -3.49 -11.51 -4.94
N ALA A 62 -2.61 -12.34 -4.39
CA ALA A 62 -1.19 -12.24 -4.58
C ALA A 62 -0.93 -12.54 -6.06
N PHE A 63 -0.84 -11.48 -6.85
CA PHE A 63 -0.43 -11.59 -8.23
C PHE A 63 0.94 -12.25 -8.28
N ASP A 64 1.05 -13.34 -9.05
CA ASP A 64 2.35 -13.91 -9.36
C ASP A 64 3.18 -12.86 -10.11
N ALA A 65 4.25 -12.39 -9.46
CA ALA A 65 5.15 -11.38 -10.01
C ALA A 65 5.81 -11.87 -11.30
N ASN A 66 6.05 -13.18 -11.46
CA ASN A 66 6.60 -13.78 -12.67
C ASN A 66 5.67 -13.68 -13.88
N SER A 67 4.41 -13.32 -13.67
CA SER A 67 3.48 -13.01 -14.76
C SER A 67 3.85 -11.74 -15.55
N HIS A 68 4.83 -10.96 -15.05
CA HIS A 68 5.45 -9.84 -15.74
C HIS A 68 6.89 -10.17 -16.15
N ARG A 69 7.25 -9.77 -17.37
CA ARG A 69 8.61 -9.90 -17.89
C ARG A 69 9.32 -8.56 -17.85
N VAL A 70 10.45 -8.51 -17.15
CA VAL A 70 11.22 -7.29 -16.90
C VAL A 70 12.56 -7.30 -17.64
N ARG A 71 13.21 -6.13 -17.73
CA ARG A 71 14.53 -6.00 -18.34
C ARG A 71 15.58 -6.58 -17.39
N GLY A 72 16.21 -7.69 -17.79
CA GLY A 72 17.29 -8.30 -17.02
C GLY A 72 18.58 -7.48 -17.07
N LYS A 73 19.58 -7.88 -16.28
CA LYS A 73 20.90 -7.21 -16.18
C LYS A 73 21.59 -7.01 -17.55
N ASN A 74 21.43 -7.96 -18.46
CA ASN A 74 22.06 -7.94 -19.79
C ASN A 74 21.15 -7.42 -20.91
N TYR A 75 19.97 -6.87 -20.58
CA TYR A 75 18.94 -6.46 -21.54
C TYR A 75 19.47 -5.53 -22.63
N ASN A 76 20.41 -4.65 -22.31
CA ASN A 76 20.96 -3.72 -23.30
C ASN A 76 21.69 -4.41 -24.45
N ARG A 77 22.27 -5.60 -24.20
CA ARG A 77 23.01 -6.41 -25.18
C ARG A 77 22.14 -7.45 -25.87
N ASP A 78 21.36 -8.22 -25.09
CA ASP A 78 20.60 -9.35 -25.61
C ASP A 78 19.15 -9.02 -26.03
N LYS A 79 18.61 -7.89 -25.57
CA LYS A 79 17.20 -7.48 -25.71
C LYS A 79 16.20 -8.52 -25.18
N LYS A 80 16.62 -9.40 -24.27
CA LYS A 80 15.79 -10.49 -23.72
C LYS A 80 15.24 -10.11 -22.35
N LYS A 81 13.92 -10.18 -22.21
CA LYS A 81 13.24 -9.99 -20.92
C LYS A 81 13.24 -11.28 -20.12
N VAL A 82 13.38 -11.17 -18.81
CA VAL A 82 13.36 -12.28 -17.85
C VAL A 82 12.13 -12.16 -16.95
N GLU A 83 11.79 -13.22 -16.24
CA GLU A 83 10.75 -13.17 -15.20
C GLU A 83 11.16 -12.19 -14.09
N ALA A 84 10.19 -11.54 -13.47
CA ALA A 84 10.45 -10.53 -12.44
C ALA A 84 11.09 -11.10 -11.17
N GLY A 85 10.86 -12.38 -10.87
CA GLY A 85 11.23 -13.00 -9.61
C GLY A 85 10.12 -12.82 -8.55
N PRO A 86 10.38 -13.25 -7.30
CA PRO A 86 9.43 -13.11 -6.20
C PRO A 86 9.13 -11.64 -5.88
N SER A 87 7.92 -11.36 -5.41
CA SER A 87 7.54 -10.03 -4.90
C SER A 87 8.39 -9.67 -3.69
N LEU A 88 8.81 -8.40 -3.60
CA LEU A 88 9.54 -7.89 -2.43
C LEU A 88 8.66 -7.84 -1.17
N PHE A 89 7.37 -7.56 -1.34
CA PHE A 89 6.42 -7.42 -0.23
C PHE A 89 5.26 -8.39 -0.37
N ARG A 90 4.73 -8.82 0.78
CA ARG A 90 3.59 -9.73 0.84
C ARG A 90 2.29 -8.94 0.81
N TYR A 91 1.49 -9.15 -0.23
CA TYR A 91 0.14 -8.59 -0.28
C TYR A 91 -0.75 -9.23 0.79
N PHE A 92 -1.53 -8.42 1.53
CA PHE A 92 -2.44 -8.98 2.54
C PHE A 92 -3.86 -8.40 2.54
N ALA A 93 -4.07 -7.17 2.07
CA ALA A 93 -5.40 -6.57 2.05
C ALA A 93 -5.61 -5.57 0.92
N ALA A 94 -6.87 -5.36 0.54
CA ALA A 94 -7.29 -4.20 -0.24
C ALA A 94 -8.65 -3.69 0.22
N ASP A 95 -8.83 -2.38 0.15
CA ASP A 95 -10.07 -1.68 0.50
C ASP A 95 -10.52 -0.77 -0.63
N VAL A 96 -11.84 -0.64 -0.77
CA VAL A 96 -12.50 0.37 -1.61
C VAL A 96 -13.25 1.29 -0.67
N VAL A 97 -12.80 2.54 -0.60
CA VAL A 97 -13.33 3.53 0.34
C VAL A 97 -14.01 4.65 -0.44
N GLU A 98 -15.27 4.89 -0.14
CA GLU A 98 -16.00 6.05 -0.64
C GLU A 98 -15.66 7.26 0.23
N VAL A 99 -15.33 8.38 -0.41
CA VAL A 99 -14.97 9.61 0.28
C VAL A 99 -15.79 10.78 -0.25
N ASP A 100 -16.09 11.73 0.63
CA ASP A 100 -16.70 12.99 0.21
C ASP A 100 -15.66 13.89 -0.50
N GLU A 101 -14.40 13.84 -0.04
CA GLU A 101 -13.26 14.59 -0.58
C GLU A 101 -12.02 13.71 -0.74
N TYR A 102 -11.19 14.01 -1.74
CA TYR A 102 -10.00 13.19 -2.01
C TYR A 102 -8.95 13.33 -0.92
N VAL A 103 -8.55 12.20 -0.35
CA VAL A 103 -7.47 12.13 0.63
C VAL A 103 -6.14 12.01 -0.13
N ARG A 104 -5.41 13.13 -0.21
CA ARG A 104 -4.12 13.21 -0.92
C ARG A 104 -2.91 12.93 -0.05
N GLU A 105 -3.06 13.00 1.27
CA GLU A 105 -1.97 12.84 2.22
C GLU A 105 -2.31 11.72 3.21
N GLY A 106 -1.34 10.84 3.48
CA GLY A 106 -1.39 9.95 4.64
C GLY A 106 -2.67 9.13 4.81
N PHE A 107 -3.08 8.32 3.82
CA PHE A 107 -4.33 7.53 3.94
C PHE A 107 -4.33 6.63 5.19
N CYS A 108 -3.17 6.06 5.52
CA CYS A 108 -2.97 5.23 6.71
C CYS A 108 -3.00 6.01 8.04
N ASN A 109 -3.00 7.35 8.02
CA ASN A 109 -3.06 8.18 9.22
C ASN A 109 -4.50 8.49 9.63
N LEU A 110 -5.50 8.09 8.84
CA LEU A 110 -6.89 8.33 9.14
C LEU A 110 -7.31 7.52 10.39
N PRO A 111 -7.94 8.15 11.40
CA PRO A 111 -8.08 7.57 12.75
C PRO A 111 -8.93 6.29 12.84
N ASN A 112 -9.80 6.07 11.84
CA ASN A 112 -10.71 4.92 11.74
C ASN A 112 -10.38 4.00 10.57
N GLU A 113 -9.19 4.16 9.98
CA GLU A 113 -8.72 3.33 8.89
C GLU A 113 -8.07 2.04 9.42
N ARG A 114 -7.99 1.02 8.55
CA ARG A 114 -7.53 -0.33 8.88
C ARG A 114 -6.20 -0.35 9.63
N VAL A 115 -5.20 0.40 9.19
CA VAL A 115 -3.85 0.43 9.78
C VAL A 115 -3.91 1.03 11.18
N GLN A 116 -4.61 2.15 11.38
CA GLN A 116 -4.77 2.73 12.73
C GLN A 116 -5.51 1.80 13.69
N LEU A 117 -6.54 1.10 13.21
CA LEU A 117 -7.25 0.11 14.02
C LEU A 117 -6.37 -1.10 14.33
N ALA A 118 -5.53 -1.54 13.40
CA ALA A 118 -4.59 -2.64 13.62
C ALA A 118 -3.50 -2.25 14.65
N LEU A 119 -2.94 -1.04 14.55
CA LEU A 119 -1.98 -0.51 15.52
C LEU A 119 -2.56 -0.42 16.94
N LYS A 120 -3.81 0.02 17.09
CA LYS A 120 -4.49 0.03 18.40
C LYS A 120 -4.62 -1.37 18.99
N ARG A 121 -5.03 -2.35 18.17
CA ARG A 121 -5.12 -3.75 18.60
C ARG A 121 -3.76 -4.32 18.99
N GLU A 122 -2.72 -4.01 18.22
CA GLU A 122 -1.36 -4.42 18.55
C GLU A 122 -0.90 -3.87 19.91
N GLN A 123 -1.15 -2.59 20.18
CA GLN A 123 -0.83 -1.97 21.48
C GLN A 123 -1.55 -2.65 22.64
N GLU A 124 -2.84 -2.98 22.48
CA GLU A 124 -3.64 -3.70 23.46
C GLU A 124 -3.15 -5.15 23.68
N MET A 125 -2.68 -5.82 22.64
CA MET A 125 -2.14 -7.18 22.74
C MET A 125 -0.76 -7.17 23.40
N HIS A 126 0.07 -6.19 23.06
CA HIS A 126 1.39 -6.00 23.64
C HIS A 126 1.31 -5.70 25.14
N SER A 127 0.35 -4.88 25.59
CA SER A 127 0.13 -4.62 27.01
C SER A 127 -0.35 -5.87 27.78
N LYS A 128 -0.98 -6.82 27.09
CA LYS A 128 -1.39 -8.12 27.61
C LYS A 128 -0.31 -9.22 27.48
N GLY A 129 0.83 -8.91 26.85
CA GLY A 129 1.89 -9.89 26.58
C GLY A 129 1.52 -10.95 25.54
N LEU A 130 0.50 -10.71 24.73
CA LEU A 130 0.04 -11.61 23.67
C LEU A 130 0.73 -11.27 22.34
N PRO A 131 0.98 -12.27 21.47
CA PRO A 131 1.57 -12.04 20.15
C PRO A 131 0.62 -11.24 19.25
N SER A 132 1.19 -10.34 18.46
CA SER A 132 0.51 -9.55 17.42
C SER A 132 0.78 -10.15 16.03
N ASP A 133 -0.21 -10.12 15.15
CA ASP A 133 -0.08 -10.50 13.72
C ASP A 133 0.27 -9.28 12.83
N MET A 134 0.56 -8.13 13.44
CA MET A 134 0.92 -6.93 12.71
C MET A 134 2.34 -7.04 12.14
N PRO A 135 2.55 -6.79 10.83
CA PRO A 135 3.89 -6.82 10.26
C PRO A 135 4.72 -5.62 10.74
N PRO A 136 6.06 -5.74 10.79
CA PRO A 136 6.97 -4.66 11.20
C PRO A 136 6.77 -3.35 10.43
N TYR A 137 6.43 -3.44 9.15
CA TYR A 137 6.16 -2.26 8.32
C TYR A 137 5.09 -2.55 7.26
N ILE A 138 4.27 -1.54 7.00
CA ILE A 138 3.19 -1.61 6.01
C ILE A 138 3.41 -0.57 4.93
N VAL A 139 3.35 -1.01 3.68
CA VAL A 139 3.31 -0.14 2.51
C VAL A 139 1.88 -0.13 1.97
N ALA A 140 1.31 1.07 1.85
CA ALA A 140 0.01 1.27 1.23
C ALA A 140 0.14 1.98 -0.11
N VAL A 141 -0.51 1.41 -1.14
CA VAL A 141 -0.64 2.02 -2.46
C VAL A 141 -2.08 2.49 -2.63
N ASN A 142 -2.29 3.80 -2.67
CA ASN A 142 -3.60 4.43 -2.81
C ASN A 142 -3.82 4.90 -4.25
N ILE A 143 -4.86 4.38 -4.90
CA ILE A 143 -5.30 4.78 -6.23
C ILE A 143 -6.59 5.58 -6.09
N ILE A 144 -6.53 6.86 -6.47
CA ILE A 144 -7.68 7.76 -6.46
C ILE A 144 -8.51 7.53 -7.73
N MET A 145 -9.76 7.11 -7.57
CA MET A 145 -10.71 6.97 -8.67
C MET A 145 -11.60 8.21 -8.73
N PRO A 146 -11.49 9.02 -9.80
CA PRO A 146 -12.27 10.24 -9.91
C PRO A 146 -13.75 9.93 -10.19
N GLY A 147 -14.66 10.70 -9.61
CA GLY A 147 -16.09 10.51 -9.80
C GLY A 147 -16.97 11.52 -9.08
N PRO A 148 -18.29 11.41 -9.31
CA PRO A 148 -19.17 10.99 -8.24
C PRO A 148 -19.74 9.57 -8.47
N PRO A 149 -19.74 8.68 -7.44
CA PRO A 149 -19.09 8.84 -6.14
C PRO A 149 -17.55 8.83 -6.28
N LYS A 150 -16.84 9.48 -5.34
CA LYS A 150 -15.38 9.49 -5.30
C LYS A 150 -14.90 8.27 -4.52
N TYR A 151 -13.94 7.54 -5.08
CA TYR A 151 -13.45 6.32 -4.46
C TYR A 151 -11.93 6.33 -4.33
N HIS A 152 -11.45 5.69 -3.29
CA HIS A 152 -10.05 5.30 -3.11
C HIS A 152 -9.95 3.78 -3.14
N LEU A 153 -9.02 3.27 -3.93
CA LEU A 153 -8.66 1.86 -3.95
C LEU A 153 -7.28 1.73 -3.30
N VAL A 154 -7.25 1.13 -2.12
CA VAL A 154 -6.04 1.05 -1.30
C VAL A 154 -5.58 -0.39 -1.20
N PHE A 155 -4.31 -0.65 -1.52
CA PHE A 155 -3.68 -1.96 -1.42
C PHE A 155 -2.62 -1.93 -0.33
N TYR A 156 -2.65 -2.91 0.56
CA TYR A 156 -1.72 -3.01 1.67
C TYR A 156 -0.78 -4.19 1.48
N TYR A 157 0.51 -3.91 1.68
CA TYR A 157 1.60 -4.85 1.58
C TYR A 157 2.37 -4.87 2.90
N ALA A 158 2.62 -6.07 3.40
CA ALA A 158 3.43 -6.33 4.58
C ALA A 158 4.90 -6.45 4.17
N VAL A 159 5.75 -5.80 4.96
CA VAL A 159 7.20 -5.96 4.94
C VAL A 159 7.57 -6.78 6.16
N ASP A 160 7.87 -8.05 5.92
CA ASP A 160 8.17 -9.02 7.00
C ASP A 160 9.61 -8.87 7.52
N ASP A 161 10.54 -8.46 6.65
CA ASP A 161 11.94 -8.23 6.99
C ASP A 161 12.33 -6.78 6.64
N MET A 162 12.71 -6.00 7.65
CA MET A 162 13.12 -4.60 7.48
C MET A 162 14.42 -4.46 6.67
N SER A 163 15.26 -5.49 6.64
CA SER A 163 16.56 -5.45 5.96
C SER A 163 16.45 -5.16 4.45
N ILE A 164 15.29 -5.53 3.87
CA ILE A 164 14.98 -5.33 2.45
C ILE A 164 14.61 -3.90 2.12
N ILE A 165 14.21 -3.09 3.10
CA ILE A 165 13.83 -1.68 2.92
C ILE A 165 14.78 -0.69 3.57
N ASP A 166 15.53 -1.07 4.60
CA ASP A 166 16.46 -0.17 5.30
C ASP A 166 17.87 -0.14 4.67
N GLY A 167 18.15 -1.03 3.71
CA GLY A 167 19.43 -1.11 3.00
C GLY A 167 20.49 -1.97 3.67
N THR A 168 20.20 -2.58 4.82
CA THR A 168 21.15 -3.41 5.58
C THR A 168 21.46 -4.75 4.91
N ASP A 169 20.53 -5.29 4.11
CA ASP A 169 20.76 -6.47 3.24
C ASP A 169 21.83 -6.20 2.15
N GLY A 170 22.12 -4.93 1.85
CA GLY A 170 23.21 -4.55 0.94
C GLY A 170 22.95 -4.79 -0.55
N THR A 171 21.83 -5.42 -0.92
CA THR A 171 21.40 -5.62 -2.30
C THR A 171 21.09 -4.29 -3.01
N PRO A 172 21.20 -4.22 -4.35
CA PRO A 172 20.82 -3.02 -5.10
C PRO A 172 19.35 -2.62 -4.88
N SER A 173 18.46 -3.60 -4.68
CA SER A 173 17.06 -3.39 -4.35
C SER A 173 16.86 -2.76 -2.99
N SER A 174 17.57 -3.22 -1.95
CA SER A 174 17.40 -2.68 -0.59
C SER A 174 17.91 -1.25 -0.46
N LYS A 175 19.00 -0.91 -1.14
CA LYS A 175 19.50 0.48 -1.21
C LYS A 175 18.52 1.42 -1.93
N LEU A 176 17.93 0.95 -3.03
CA LEU A 176 16.90 1.71 -3.76
C LEU A 176 15.65 1.89 -2.89
N ALA A 177 15.22 0.83 -2.20
CA ALA A 177 14.08 0.85 -1.29
C ALA A 177 14.31 1.81 -0.11
N ASN A 178 15.51 1.83 0.46
CA ASN A 178 15.86 2.76 1.53
C ASN A 178 15.70 4.21 1.10
N GLN A 179 16.23 4.57 -0.07
CA GLN A 179 16.06 5.91 -0.63
C GLN A 179 14.59 6.21 -0.99
N PHE A 180 13.82 5.20 -1.39
CA PHE A 180 12.41 5.36 -1.76
C PHE A 180 11.51 5.61 -0.54
N PHE A 181 11.71 4.85 0.54
CA PHE A 181 10.86 4.87 1.72
C PHE A 181 11.31 5.89 2.77
N PHE A 182 12.63 5.98 3.01
CA PHE A 182 13.23 6.79 4.07
C PHE A 182 14.00 8.00 3.54
N GLY A 183 14.03 8.20 2.22
CA GLY A 183 14.64 9.38 1.61
C GLY A 183 13.75 10.62 1.68
N ASP A 184 14.39 11.80 1.58
CA ASP A 184 13.74 13.09 1.84
C ASP A 184 13.00 13.69 0.62
N SER A 185 13.04 13.04 -0.55
CA SER A 185 12.62 13.66 -1.82
C SER A 185 11.51 12.91 -2.56
N ASP A 186 10.37 13.58 -2.74
CA ASP A 186 9.27 13.09 -3.58
C ASP A 186 9.66 12.98 -5.06
N ALA A 187 10.53 13.86 -5.56
CA ALA A 187 10.99 13.80 -6.94
C ALA A 187 11.68 12.46 -7.28
N PHE A 188 12.36 11.85 -6.29
CA PHE A 188 12.92 10.52 -6.45
C PHE A 188 11.83 9.45 -6.54
N ARG A 189 10.81 9.53 -5.68
CA ARG A 189 9.67 8.60 -5.66
C ARG A 189 8.89 8.64 -6.97
N GLU A 190 8.58 9.83 -7.46
CA GLU A 190 7.88 10.02 -8.75
C GLU A 190 8.65 9.45 -9.94
N LYS A 191 9.98 9.61 -9.94
CA LYS A 191 10.83 9.11 -11.00
C LYS A 191 10.93 7.58 -11.00
N THR A 192 10.98 6.98 -9.82
CA THR A 192 11.28 5.54 -9.65
C THR A 192 10.04 4.65 -9.56
N PHE A 193 8.96 5.12 -8.95
CA PHE A 193 7.72 4.35 -8.86
C PHE A 193 7.02 4.28 -10.22
N LYS A 194 6.68 3.07 -10.63
CA LYS A 194 5.97 2.79 -11.89
C LYS A 194 4.91 1.74 -11.65
N LEU A 195 3.66 2.09 -11.97
CA LEU A 195 2.56 1.14 -12.00
C LEU A 195 2.48 0.51 -13.38
N ILE A 196 2.50 -0.81 -13.46
CA ILE A 196 2.36 -1.57 -14.70
C ILE A 196 0.96 -2.20 -14.72
N PRO A 197 0.00 -1.64 -15.48
CA PRO A 197 -1.34 -2.22 -15.58
C PRO A 197 -1.32 -3.52 -16.40
N ARG A 198 -2.09 -4.52 -15.95
CA ARG A 198 -2.27 -5.78 -16.68
C ARG A 198 -3.72 -6.25 -16.64
N ILE A 199 -4.30 -6.52 -17.81
CA ILE A 199 -5.65 -7.06 -17.94
C ILE A 199 -5.56 -8.57 -18.20
N ALA A 200 -5.71 -9.38 -17.14
CA ALA A 200 -5.70 -10.84 -17.25
C ALA A 200 -6.90 -11.36 -18.08
N LYS A 201 -8.11 -10.87 -17.81
CA LYS A 201 -9.36 -11.22 -18.53
C LYS A 201 -10.14 -9.94 -18.81
N GLY A 202 -10.67 -9.79 -20.02
CA GLY A 202 -11.34 -8.57 -20.46
C GLY A 202 -11.39 -8.42 -21.98
N ASN A 203 -12.04 -7.35 -22.45
CA ASN A 203 -12.21 -7.05 -23.86
C ASN A 203 -10.84 -6.97 -24.58
N ARG A 204 -10.72 -7.65 -25.72
CA ARG A 204 -9.49 -7.71 -26.52
C ARG A 204 -9.01 -6.34 -26.99
N LEU A 205 -9.91 -5.39 -27.24
CA LEU A 205 -9.56 -4.02 -27.61
C LEU A 205 -8.84 -3.31 -26.47
N VAL A 206 -9.39 -3.39 -25.26
CA VAL A 206 -8.79 -2.78 -24.06
C VAL A 206 -7.46 -3.44 -23.71
N LYS A 207 -7.37 -4.78 -23.81
CA LYS A 207 -6.11 -5.52 -23.64
C LYS A 207 -5.01 -5.04 -24.59
N LYS A 208 -5.36 -4.78 -25.86
CA LYS A 208 -4.41 -4.27 -26.86
C LYS A 208 -3.99 -2.82 -26.56
N ALA A 209 -4.92 -1.98 -26.09
CA ALA A 209 -4.65 -0.59 -25.76
C ALA A 209 -3.72 -0.45 -24.54
N VAL A 210 -3.93 -1.25 -23.49
CA VAL A 210 -3.05 -1.27 -22.30
C VAL A 210 -1.68 -1.88 -22.61
N GLY A 211 -1.64 -2.83 -23.54
CA GLY A 211 -0.43 -3.59 -23.83
C GLY A 211 -0.19 -4.69 -22.79
N THR A 212 0.77 -5.57 -23.10
CA THR A 212 1.10 -6.74 -22.27
C THR A 212 2.58 -6.81 -21.89
N THR A 213 3.39 -5.88 -22.41
CA THR A 213 4.83 -5.89 -22.19
C THR A 213 5.28 -4.53 -21.66
N PRO A 214 5.73 -4.43 -20.39
CA PRO A 214 6.27 -3.20 -19.81
C PRO A 214 7.64 -2.81 -20.39
#